data_AF-A0A915PIJ5-F1
#
_entry.id   AF-A0A915PIJ5-F1
#
_cell.length_a   1.000
_cell.length_b   1.000
_cell.length_c   1.000
_cell.angle_alpha   90.00
_cell.angle_beta   90.00
_cell.angle_gamma   90.00
#
_symmetry.space_group_name_H-M   'P 1'
#
loop_
_entity.id
_entity.type
_entity.pdbx_description
1 polymer ?
#
loop_
_entity_poly.entity_id
_entity_poly.type
_entity_poly.pdbx_seq_one_letter_code
_entity_poly.pdbx_strand_id
1 'polypeptide(L)'
;MSRMDEARIARRRARYQLRRTSVPMTASNTDFFYRMAFGDVERRVSERKNYILSCHLREGRIRNVSDFCTCGHCKPVPHIPVCYAYCCCEAESVLNGNCAHAERLTQKMVNLECITEHGSFASVCLDKEVLNILAEHTGVCPNWLGNILTFTNREYRYLAYRSFSYWIHGREAKGNRMDPPLCVLSKIVERYPLDEKVSTAYPGLFALFGSCFFEEYEEGDDMWNYIDLEHSQ
;
A
#
# COMPACT_ATOMS: atom_id res chain seq x y z
N MET A 1 17.33 -12.03 -22.07
CA MET A 1 17.47 -12.14 -20.59
C MET A 1 18.84 -12.69 -20.28
N SER A 2 19.54 -12.15 -19.28
CA SER A 2 20.90 -12.61 -18.94
C SER A 2 20.84 -13.93 -18.16
N ARG A 3 21.84 -14.82 -18.33
CA ARG A 3 22.00 -16.03 -17.50
C ARG A 3 22.04 -15.72 -16.00
N MET A 4 22.43 -14.48 -15.63
CA MET A 4 22.38 -14.02 -14.24
C MET A 4 20.95 -13.77 -13.74
N ASP A 5 20.04 -13.33 -14.61
CA ASP A 5 18.63 -13.10 -14.27
C ASP A 5 17.91 -14.43 -14.03
N GLU A 6 18.17 -15.44 -14.88
CA GLU A 6 17.64 -16.80 -14.72
C GLU A 6 18.14 -17.45 -13.42
N ALA A 7 19.42 -17.29 -13.09
CA ALA A 7 19.98 -17.79 -11.85
C ALA A 7 19.38 -17.10 -10.61
N ARG A 8 19.06 -15.80 -10.72
CA ARG A 8 18.40 -15.04 -9.65
C ARG A 8 16.93 -15.47 -9.47
N ILE A 9 16.22 -15.72 -10.56
CA ILE A 9 14.84 -16.24 -10.56
C ILE A 9 14.80 -17.66 -9.99
N ALA A 10 15.74 -18.53 -10.37
CA ALA A 10 15.83 -19.90 -9.86
C ALA A 10 16.14 -19.93 -8.36
N ARG A 11 17.06 -19.07 -7.88
CA ARG A 11 17.34 -18.93 -6.44
C ARG A 11 16.14 -18.40 -5.65
N ARG A 12 15.36 -17.47 -6.23
CA ARG A 12 14.10 -17.00 -5.63
C ARG A 12 13.05 -18.10 -5.56
N ARG A 13 12.87 -18.90 -6.62
CA ARG A 13 11.99 -20.09 -6.62
C ARG A 13 12.41 -21.13 -5.60
N ALA A 14 13.71 -21.40 -5.46
CA ALA A 14 14.23 -22.34 -4.46
C ALA A 14 14.01 -21.84 -3.02
N ARG A 15 14.20 -20.55 -2.74
CA ARG A 15 13.86 -19.96 -1.43
C ARG A 15 12.36 -20.01 -1.13
N TYR A 16 11.53 -19.80 -2.14
CA TYR A 16 10.07 -19.91 -2.03
C TYR A 16 9.63 -21.37 -1.76
N GLN A 17 10.26 -22.35 -2.42
CA GLN A 17 10.02 -23.77 -2.18
C GLN A 17 10.53 -24.25 -0.82
N LEU A 18 11.65 -23.69 -0.32
CA LEU A 18 12.20 -24.03 1.01
C LEU A 18 11.40 -23.39 2.17
N ARG A 19 10.70 -22.27 1.95
CA ARG A 19 9.71 -21.74 2.91
C ARG A 19 8.46 -22.62 3.05
N ARG A 20 8.36 -23.70 2.27
CA ARG A 20 7.25 -24.65 2.26
C ARG A 20 7.47 -25.89 3.13
N THR A 21 8.38 -25.85 4.09
CA THR A 21 8.30 -26.73 5.27
C THR A 21 7.08 -26.30 6.08
N SER A 22 5.94 -26.93 5.79
CA SER A 22 4.67 -26.69 6.47
C SER A 22 4.77 -27.16 7.91
N VAL A 23 5.14 -26.25 8.81
CA VAL A 23 4.92 -26.44 10.25
C VAL A 23 3.44 -26.15 10.50
N PRO A 24 2.69 -27.06 11.16
CA PRO A 24 1.32 -26.76 11.56
C PRO A 24 1.30 -25.52 12.44
N MET A 25 0.58 -24.48 12.02
CA MET A 25 0.49 -23.25 12.80
C MET A 25 -0.38 -23.50 14.05
N THR A 26 0.24 -23.42 15.22
CA THR A 26 -0.48 -23.27 16.50
C THR A 26 -0.86 -21.80 16.70
N ALA A 27 -1.85 -21.52 17.56
CA ALA A 27 -2.29 -20.15 17.85
C ALA A 27 -1.15 -19.20 18.29
N SER A 28 -0.17 -19.69 19.06
CA SER A 28 0.98 -18.88 19.48
C SER A 28 2.00 -18.65 18.36
N ASN A 29 2.17 -19.64 17.46
CA ASN A 29 3.06 -19.49 16.32
C ASN A 29 2.47 -18.49 15.31
N THR A 30 1.15 -18.47 15.11
CA THR A 30 0.46 -17.46 14.29
C THR A 30 0.73 -16.03 14.74
N ASP A 31 0.62 -15.72 16.04
CA ASP A 31 0.85 -14.37 16.55
C ASP A 31 2.33 -13.96 16.42
N PHE A 32 3.25 -14.86 16.74
CA PHE A 32 4.69 -14.61 16.57
C PHE A 32 5.08 -14.38 15.10
N PHE A 33 4.62 -15.25 14.17
CA PHE A 33 4.84 -15.06 12.74
C PHE A 33 4.18 -13.77 12.22
N TYR A 34 2.99 -13.44 12.73
CA TYR A 34 2.30 -12.22 12.37
C TYR A 34 3.07 -10.98 12.85
N ARG A 35 3.47 -10.91 14.12
CA ARG A 35 4.29 -9.81 14.66
C ARG A 35 5.66 -9.72 13.99
N MET A 36 6.30 -10.84 13.65
CA MET A 36 7.56 -10.86 12.93
C MET A 36 7.40 -10.35 11.49
N ALA A 37 6.37 -10.81 10.76
CA ALA A 37 6.18 -10.49 9.35
C ALA A 37 5.53 -9.11 9.12
N PHE A 38 4.77 -8.60 10.08
CA PHE A 38 3.93 -7.41 9.92
C PHE A 38 4.19 -6.34 10.99
N GLY A 39 5.08 -6.59 11.95
CA GLY A 39 5.40 -5.67 13.04
C GLY A 39 5.88 -4.31 12.55
N ASP A 40 6.56 -4.24 11.39
CA ASP A 40 6.95 -2.95 10.80
C ASP A 40 5.75 -2.13 10.33
N VAL A 41 4.73 -2.76 9.74
CA VAL A 41 3.53 -2.05 9.31
C VAL A 41 2.70 -1.61 10.51
N GLU A 42 2.54 -2.47 11.51
CA GLU A 42 1.86 -2.10 12.75
C GLU A 42 2.60 -0.98 13.50
N ARG A 43 3.93 -1.02 13.51
CA ARG A 43 4.77 0.05 14.06
C ARG A 43 4.54 1.36 13.32
N ARG A 44 4.56 1.38 11.97
CA ARG A 44 4.27 2.59 11.17
C ARG A 44 2.88 3.16 11.46
N VAL A 45 1.87 2.29 11.55
CA VAL A 45 0.50 2.67 11.90
C VAL A 45 0.45 3.29 13.30
N SER A 46 1.11 2.65 14.28
CA SER A 46 1.16 3.13 15.67
C SER A 46 1.93 4.44 15.81
N GLU A 47 3.04 4.61 15.08
CA GLU A 47 3.85 5.83 15.04
C GLU A 47 3.17 6.92 14.21
N ARG A 48 2.18 6.57 13.37
CA ARG A 48 1.50 7.47 12.42
C ARG A 48 2.45 8.09 11.41
N LYS A 49 3.49 7.36 11.03
CA LYS A 49 4.44 7.80 10.00
C LYS A 49 3.78 7.71 8.63
N ASN A 50 3.74 8.82 7.91
CA ASN A 50 3.27 8.86 6.54
C ASN A 50 4.43 9.21 5.60
N TYR A 51 4.72 8.31 4.68
CA TYR A 51 5.87 8.41 3.79
C TYR A 51 5.64 9.38 2.62
N ILE A 52 4.39 9.51 2.15
CA ILE A 52 4.04 10.46 1.09
C ILE A 52 4.15 11.89 1.58
N LEU A 53 3.73 12.16 2.82
CA LEU A 53 3.80 13.46 3.47
C LEU A 53 5.12 13.69 4.22
N SER A 54 6.02 12.69 4.28
CA SER A 54 7.28 12.74 5.03
C SER A 54 7.12 13.29 6.46
N CYS A 55 6.05 12.90 7.16
CA CYS A 55 5.72 13.47 8.47
C CYS A 55 5.05 12.45 9.39
N HIS A 56 4.93 12.80 10.67
CA HIS A 56 4.01 12.14 11.59
C HIS A 56 2.61 12.77 11.45
N LEU A 57 1.59 11.96 11.23
CA LEU A 57 0.21 12.44 11.18
C LEU A 57 -0.25 12.87 12.58
N ARG A 58 -1.06 13.93 12.63
CA ARG A 58 -1.49 14.56 13.88
C ARG A 58 -2.22 13.57 14.81
N GLU A 59 -1.91 13.68 16.10
CA GLU A 59 -2.54 12.93 17.20
C GLU A 59 -4.07 13.04 17.26
N GLY A 60 -4.65 14.15 16.81
CA GLY A 60 -6.09 14.40 16.88
C GLY A 60 -6.96 13.62 15.88
N ARG A 61 -6.40 12.91 14.89
CA ARG A 61 -7.15 12.24 13.79
C ARG A 61 -7.86 10.94 14.21
N ILE A 62 -8.01 10.69 15.51
CA ILE A 62 -8.35 9.36 16.03
C ILE A 62 -9.80 8.96 15.73
N ARG A 63 -10.71 9.91 15.49
CA ARG A 63 -12.15 9.61 15.49
C ARG A 63 -12.80 9.69 14.11
N ASN A 64 -12.58 10.75 13.33
CA ASN A 64 -13.38 10.98 12.12
C ASN A 64 -12.55 11.42 10.91
N VAL A 65 -12.99 10.99 9.73
CA VAL A 65 -12.41 11.38 8.43
C VAL A 65 -12.60 12.88 8.15
N SER A 66 -13.67 13.48 8.68
CA SER A 66 -13.96 14.91 8.59
C SER A 66 -12.87 15.79 9.22
N ASP A 67 -12.04 15.24 10.10
CA ASP A 67 -11.04 16.01 10.86
C ASP A 67 -9.84 16.41 9.99
N PHE A 68 -9.65 15.76 8.84
CA PHE A 68 -8.53 16.03 7.92
C PHE A 68 -8.93 16.03 6.43
N CYS A 69 -10.12 15.53 6.07
CA CYS A 69 -10.55 15.52 4.68
C CYS A 69 -10.93 16.92 4.21
N THR A 70 -10.22 17.41 3.19
CA THR A 70 -10.53 18.66 2.49
C THR A 70 -10.95 18.44 1.03
N CYS A 71 -10.70 17.25 0.46
CA CYS A 71 -11.10 16.93 -0.92
C CYS A 71 -12.58 16.56 -1.07
N GLY A 72 -13.32 16.34 0.03
CA GLY A 72 -14.74 15.92 -0.03
C GLY A 72 -15.00 14.44 -0.39
N HIS A 73 -13.98 13.68 -0.81
CA HIS A 73 -14.15 12.29 -1.27
C HIS A 73 -13.64 11.19 -0.31
N CYS A 74 -12.92 11.53 0.76
CA CYS A 74 -12.46 10.53 1.72
C CYS A 74 -13.64 9.94 2.51
N LYS A 75 -13.70 8.60 2.62
CA LYS A 75 -14.69 7.89 3.43
C LYS A 75 -13.99 6.90 4.37
N PRO A 76 -14.60 6.55 5.52
CA PRO A 76 -14.08 5.49 6.37
C PRO A 76 -13.98 4.18 5.57
N VAL A 77 -12.82 3.52 5.64
CA VAL A 77 -12.60 2.20 5.03
C VAL A 77 -12.50 1.17 6.16
N PRO A 78 -13.28 0.08 6.14
CA PRO A 78 -13.19 -0.95 7.17
C PRO A 78 -11.75 -1.45 7.34
N HIS A 79 -11.33 -1.63 8.60
CA HIS A 79 -10.00 -2.09 8.98
C HIS A 79 -8.84 -1.13 8.68
N ILE A 80 -9.05 0.06 8.08
CA ILE A 80 -8.02 1.11 8.03
C ILE A 80 -8.17 2.02 9.26
N PRO A 81 -7.14 2.10 10.13
CA PRO A 81 -7.14 3.08 11.21
C PRO A 81 -7.12 4.51 10.66
N VAL A 82 -8.05 5.35 11.11
CA VAL A 82 -8.15 6.76 10.68
C VAL A 82 -6.87 7.54 10.99
N CYS A 83 -6.18 7.18 12.08
CA CYS A 83 -4.90 7.78 12.47
C CYS A 83 -3.73 7.52 11.50
N TYR A 84 -3.87 6.55 10.59
CA TYR A 84 -2.88 6.23 9.55
C TYR A 84 -3.25 6.81 8.17
N ALA A 85 -4.50 7.24 8.01
CA ALA A 85 -5.02 7.73 6.75
C ALA A 85 -4.72 9.22 6.55
N TYR A 86 -4.62 9.62 5.29
CA TYR A 86 -4.44 11.02 4.90
C TYR A 86 -5.32 11.38 3.69
N CYS A 87 -5.61 12.66 3.54
CA CYS A 87 -6.35 13.21 2.40
C CYS A 87 -5.38 13.61 1.29
N CYS A 88 -5.78 13.45 0.02
CA CYS A 88 -4.91 13.74 -1.11
C CYS A 88 -4.45 15.22 -1.15
N CYS A 89 -5.30 16.16 -0.72
CA CYS A 89 -4.96 17.58 -0.65
C CYS A 89 -4.00 17.93 0.51
N GLU A 90 -3.75 17.02 1.46
CA GLU A 90 -2.73 17.27 2.48
C GLU A 90 -1.32 17.28 1.87
N ALA A 91 -1.13 16.66 0.71
CA ALA A 91 0.13 16.73 -0.03
C ALA A 91 0.49 18.17 -0.43
N GLU A 92 -0.50 18.99 -0.77
CA GLU A 92 -0.29 20.41 -1.10
C GLU A 92 0.21 21.22 0.10
N SER A 93 -0.32 20.89 1.29
CA SER A 93 0.04 21.60 2.54
C SER A 93 1.48 21.33 2.98
N VAL A 94 2.13 20.31 2.42
CA VAL A 94 3.50 19.88 2.73
C VAL A 94 4.51 20.35 1.67
N LEU A 95 4.07 21.04 0.61
CA LEU A 95 4.89 21.48 -0.53
C LEU A 95 5.98 22.52 -0.22
N ASN A 96 6.33 22.78 1.03
CA ASN A 96 7.48 23.61 1.41
C ASN A 96 8.85 22.95 1.09
N GLY A 97 8.93 22.06 0.09
CA GLY A 97 10.18 21.56 -0.50
C GLY A 97 10.70 20.22 0.01
N ASN A 98 10.04 19.57 0.97
CA ASN A 98 10.67 18.46 1.72
C ASN A 98 10.31 17.04 1.26
N CYS A 99 9.42 16.83 0.27
CA CYS A 99 9.09 15.48 -0.20
C CYS A 99 8.71 15.38 -1.68
N ALA A 100 9.54 14.70 -2.48
CA ALA A 100 9.29 14.42 -3.90
C ALA A 100 8.02 13.58 -4.15
N HIS A 101 7.57 12.79 -3.15
CA HIS A 101 6.36 11.97 -3.26
C HIS A 101 5.09 12.83 -3.22
N ALA A 102 5.01 13.79 -2.29
CA ALA A 102 3.93 14.77 -2.22
C ALA A 102 3.86 15.64 -3.47
N GLU A 103 5.02 16.05 -4.01
CA GLU A 103 5.09 16.84 -5.23
C GLU A 103 4.49 16.10 -6.44
N ARG A 104 4.89 14.84 -6.67
CA ARG A 104 4.34 14.03 -7.77
C ARG A 104 2.84 13.81 -7.67
N LEU A 105 2.33 13.60 -6.46
CA LEU A 105 0.88 13.51 -6.24
C LEU A 105 0.20 14.83 -6.59
N THR A 106 0.75 15.97 -6.15
CA THR A 106 0.17 17.28 -6.43
C THR A 106 0.20 17.63 -7.92
N GLN A 107 1.28 17.28 -8.62
CA GLN A 107 1.38 17.47 -10.08
C GLN A 107 0.26 16.73 -10.84
N LYS A 108 -0.23 15.59 -10.32
CA LYS A 108 -1.37 14.86 -10.88
C LYS A 108 -2.73 15.47 -10.50
N MET A 109 -2.77 16.34 -9.50
CA MET A 109 -3.97 16.99 -8.98
C MET A 109 -4.16 18.42 -9.50
N VAL A 110 -3.35 18.87 -10.46
CA VAL A 110 -3.47 20.23 -11.03
C VAL A 110 -4.88 20.45 -11.59
N ASN A 111 -5.57 21.48 -11.06
CA ASN A 111 -6.96 21.83 -11.37
C ASN A 111 -8.01 20.78 -10.98
N LEU A 112 -7.72 19.92 -9.99
CA LEU A 112 -8.65 18.93 -9.47
C LEU A 112 -8.88 19.14 -7.98
N GLU A 113 -10.10 18.91 -7.51
CA GLU A 113 -10.41 18.93 -6.07
C GLU A 113 -10.00 17.61 -5.41
N CYS A 114 -9.94 16.52 -6.19
CA CYS A 114 -9.48 15.23 -5.72
C CYS A 114 -8.73 14.42 -6.79
N ILE A 115 -7.69 13.69 -6.38
CA ILE A 115 -6.95 12.78 -7.28
C ILE A 115 -7.85 11.72 -7.95
N THR A 116 -8.96 11.34 -7.29
CA THR A 116 -9.88 10.34 -7.86
C THR A 116 -10.71 10.85 -9.03
N GLU A 117 -10.73 12.17 -9.26
CA GLU A 117 -11.40 12.80 -10.41
C GLU A 117 -10.49 12.87 -11.64
N HIS A 118 -9.20 12.60 -11.49
CA HIS A 118 -8.27 12.59 -12.61
C HIS A 118 -8.75 11.60 -13.67
N GLY A 119 -8.83 12.01 -14.94
CA GLY A 119 -9.44 11.22 -16.01
C GLY A 119 -8.85 9.81 -16.20
N SER A 120 -7.56 9.63 -15.90
CA SER A 120 -6.90 8.31 -15.95
C SER A 120 -7.12 7.44 -14.71
N PHE A 121 -7.63 7.97 -13.60
CA PHE A 121 -7.73 7.23 -12.33
C PHE A 121 -8.59 5.97 -12.48
N ALA A 122 -9.78 6.10 -13.06
CA ALA A 122 -10.69 4.97 -13.26
C ALA A 122 -10.06 3.86 -14.12
N SER A 123 -9.42 4.22 -15.23
CA SER A 123 -8.78 3.25 -16.12
C SER A 123 -7.55 2.59 -15.47
N VAL A 124 -6.68 3.36 -14.82
CA VAL A 124 -5.41 2.84 -14.28
C VAL A 124 -5.63 2.02 -13.01
N CYS A 125 -6.59 2.40 -12.17
CA CYS A 125 -6.75 1.82 -10.84
C CYS A 125 -7.99 0.93 -10.70
N LEU A 126 -9.04 1.09 -11.52
CA LEU A 126 -10.35 0.45 -11.30
C LEU A 126 -10.84 -0.42 -12.47
N ASP A 127 -10.14 -0.41 -13.60
CA ASP A 127 -10.45 -1.25 -14.76
C ASP A 127 -9.75 -2.61 -14.64
N LYS A 128 -10.53 -3.69 -14.69
CA LYS A 128 -9.99 -5.06 -14.53
C LYS A 128 -9.05 -5.46 -15.65
N GLU A 129 -9.31 -5.07 -16.89
CA GLU A 129 -8.47 -5.45 -18.03
C GLU A 129 -7.12 -4.76 -17.95
N VAL A 130 -7.11 -3.48 -17.57
CA VAL A 130 -5.87 -2.74 -17.31
C VAL A 130 -5.10 -3.38 -16.14
N LEU A 131 -5.79 -3.71 -15.04
CA LEU A 131 -5.14 -4.34 -13.89
C LEU A 131 -4.61 -5.75 -14.22
N ASN A 132 -5.28 -6.52 -15.06
CA ASN A 132 -4.82 -7.82 -15.53
C ASN A 132 -3.50 -7.67 -16.32
N ILE A 133 -3.40 -6.68 -17.19
CA ILE A 133 -2.15 -6.37 -17.92
C ILE A 133 -1.06 -5.95 -16.93
N LEU A 134 -1.39 -5.11 -15.95
CA LEU A 134 -0.43 -4.62 -14.96
C LEU A 134 0.01 -5.70 -13.95
N ALA A 135 -0.74 -6.79 -13.81
CA ALA A 135 -0.33 -7.93 -12.99
C ALA A 135 0.96 -8.60 -13.50
N GLU A 136 1.26 -8.46 -14.80
CA GLU A 136 2.51 -8.95 -15.40
C GLU A 136 3.62 -7.88 -15.42
N HIS A 137 3.28 -6.64 -15.05
CA HIS A 137 4.21 -5.51 -15.11
C HIS A 137 5.12 -5.48 -13.87
N THR A 138 6.43 -5.66 -14.08
CA THR A 138 7.43 -5.79 -12.99
C THR A 138 7.52 -4.62 -12.02
N GLY A 139 7.12 -3.41 -12.45
CA GLY A 139 7.04 -2.23 -11.58
C GLY A 139 5.81 -2.19 -10.67
N VAL A 140 4.72 -2.84 -11.08
CA VAL A 140 3.46 -2.91 -10.33
C VAL A 140 3.46 -4.18 -9.48
N CYS A 141 3.74 -5.33 -10.10
CA CYS A 141 3.77 -6.62 -9.45
C CYS A 141 5.12 -7.32 -9.70
N PRO A 142 6.13 -7.10 -8.84
CA PRO A 142 7.44 -7.75 -8.98
C PRO A 142 7.39 -9.27 -8.79
N ASN A 143 6.40 -9.78 -8.05
CA ASN A 143 6.16 -11.21 -7.85
C ASN A 143 4.81 -11.60 -8.44
N TRP A 144 4.77 -12.75 -9.13
CA TRP A 144 3.54 -13.27 -9.73
C TRP A 144 2.49 -13.65 -8.68
N LEU A 145 1.27 -13.11 -8.79
CA LEU A 145 0.17 -13.34 -7.84
C LEU A 145 -0.60 -14.64 -8.07
N GLY A 146 -0.34 -15.34 -9.17
CA GLY A 146 -1.10 -16.53 -9.57
C GLY A 146 -1.87 -16.29 -10.87
N ASN A 147 -2.81 -17.19 -11.16
CA ASN A 147 -3.55 -17.14 -12.42
C ASN A 147 -4.54 -15.96 -12.41
N ILE A 148 -4.38 -15.02 -13.34
CA ILE A 148 -5.26 -13.85 -13.54
C ILE A 148 -6.73 -14.26 -13.64
N LEU A 149 -7.03 -15.41 -14.25
CA LEU A 149 -8.40 -15.93 -14.39
C LEU A 149 -9.06 -16.31 -13.06
N THR A 150 -8.29 -16.34 -11.97
CA THR A 150 -8.74 -16.72 -10.63
C THR A 150 -8.67 -15.57 -9.62
N PHE A 151 -8.37 -14.35 -10.07
CA PHE A 151 -8.29 -13.19 -9.19
C PHE A 151 -9.64 -12.88 -8.55
N THR A 152 -9.61 -12.79 -7.22
CA THR A 152 -10.73 -12.35 -6.39
C THR A 152 -10.67 -10.83 -6.21
N ASN A 153 -11.66 -10.27 -5.51
CA ASN A 153 -11.64 -8.85 -5.13
C ASN A 153 -10.38 -8.48 -4.34
N ARG A 154 -9.80 -9.42 -3.58
CA ARG A 154 -8.56 -9.19 -2.83
C ARG A 154 -7.38 -8.91 -3.75
N GLU A 155 -7.16 -9.73 -4.78
CA GLU A 155 -6.07 -9.50 -5.75
C GLU A 155 -6.28 -8.20 -6.52
N TYR A 156 -7.53 -7.87 -6.89
CA TYR A 156 -7.82 -6.61 -7.56
C TYR A 156 -7.62 -5.38 -6.68
N ARG A 157 -7.94 -5.43 -5.37
CA ARG A 157 -7.59 -4.35 -4.44
C ARG A 157 -6.07 -4.15 -4.37
N TYR A 158 -5.33 -5.25 -4.28
CA TYR A 158 -3.87 -5.21 -4.26
C TYR A 158 -3.29 -4.59 -5.53
N LEU A 159 -3.74 -5.05 -6.71
CA LEU A 159 -3.29 -4.52 -8.00
C LEU A 159 -3.66 -3.06 -8.18
N ALA A 160 -4.88 -2.66 -7.77
CA ALA A 160 -5.31 -1.26 -7.81
C ALA A 160 -4.42 -0.36 -6.93
N TYR A 161 -4.09 -0.82 -5.72
CA TYR A 161 -3.14 -0.14 -4.83
C TYR A 161 -1.78 0.03 -5.51
N ARG A 162 -1.20 -1.08 -6.00
CA ARG A 162 0.13 -1.08 -6.63
C ARG A 162 0.16 -0.23 -7.89
N SER A 163 -0.89 -0.30 -8.68
CA SER A 163 -1.07 0.48 -9.91
C SER A 163 -1.10 1.97 -9.58
N PHE A 164 -1.86 2.39 -8.57
CA PHE A 164 -1.87 3.77 -8.12
C PHE A 164 -0.48 4.23 -7.67
N SER A 165 0.17 3.47 -6.79
CA SER A 165 1.52 3.80 -6.31
C SER A 165 2.52 3.94 -7.46
N TYR A 166 2.49 3.01 -8.42
CA TYR A 166 3.36 3.07 -9.60
C TYR A 166 3.00 4.23 -10.54
N TRP A 167 1.72 4.55 -10.68
CA TRP A 167 1.26 5.65 -11.54
C TRP A 167 1.72 7.02 -11.02
N ILE A 168 1.78 7.21 -9.71
CA ILE A 168 2.27 8.45 -9.09
C ILE A 168 3.79 8.46 -8.98
N HIS A 169 4.41 7.38 -8.50
CA HIS A 169 5.83 7.37 -8.07
C HIS A 169 6.76 6.57 -9.00
N GLY A 170 6.24 5.92 -10.04
CA GLY A 170 7.03 5.10 -10.95
C GLY A 170 7.79 4.00 -10.22
N ARG A 171 9.08 3.83 -10.55
CA ARG A 171 9.94 2.79 -9.97
C ARG A 171 10.23 2.98 -8.48
N GLU A 172 10.02 4.18 -7.94
CA GLU A 172 10.18 4.44 -6.51
C GLU A 172 9.05 3.81 -5.68
N ALA A 173 7.94 3.42 -6.30
CA ALA A 173 6.86 2.64 -5.67
C ALA A 173 7.25 1.20 -5.31
N LYS A 174 8.54 0.87 -5.28
CA LYS A 174 9.02 -0.47 -4.90
C LYS A 174 8.76 -0.70 -3.40
N GLY A 175 8.26 -1.88 -3.07
CA GLY A 175 7.77 -2.19 -1.73
C GLY A 175 6.44 -1.48 -1.48
N ASN A 176 5.59 -2.02 -0.62
CA ASN A 176 4.26 -1.46 -0.38
C ASN A 176 4.32 -0.19 0.52
N ARG A 177 5.24 0.73 0.22
CA ARG A 177 5.56 1.90 1.07
C ARG A 177 4.77 3.16 0.71
N MET A 178 4.28 3.25 -0.52
CA MET A 178 3.56 4.42 -1.01
C MET A 178 2.08 4.28 -0.69
N ASP A 179 1.72 4.60 0.55
CA ASP A 179 0.34 4.56 1.01
C ASP A 179 -0.52 5.51 0.16
N PRO A 180 -1.61 5.04 -0.47
CA PRO A 180 -2.51 5.90 -1.22
C PRO A 180 -3.37 6.77 -0.27
N PRO A 181 -3.85 7.92 -0.74
CA PRO A 181 -4.82 8.73 0.00
C PRO A 181 -6.10 7.95 0.32
N LEU A 182 -6.81 8.36 1.38
CA LEU A 182 -8.03 7.68 1.82
C LEU A 182 -9.15 7.71 0.77
N CYS A 183 -9.27 8.78 -0.01
CA CYS A 183 -10.21 8.86 -1.13
C CYS A 183 -9.94 7.77 -2.19
N VAL A 184 -8.67 7.49 -2.48
CA VAL A 184 -8.26 6.41 -3.40
C VAL A 184 -8.60 5.04 -2.82
N LEU A 185 -8.23 4.78 -1.56
CA LEU A 185 -8.59 3.52 -0.90
C LEU A 185 -10.10 3.28 -0.86
N SER A 186 -10.87 4.33 -0.55
CA SER A 186 -12.33 4.27 -0.54
C SER A 186 -12.89 3.83 -1.89
N LYS A 187 -12.37 4.40 -2.98
CA LYS A 187 -12.78 4.04 -4.35
C LYS A 187 -12.36 2.63 -4.75
N ILE A 188 -11.17 2.20 -4.34
CA ILE A 188 -10.69 0.83 -4.59
C ILE A 188 -11.60 -0.19 -3.88
N VAL A 189 -11.94 0.04 -2.62
CA VAL A 189 -12.81 -0.86 -1.83
C VAL A 189 -14.26 -0.81 -2.32
N GLU A 190 -14.76 0.35 -2.74
CA GLU A 190 -16.08 0.49 -3.39
C GLU A 190 -16.15 -0.36 -4.67
N ARG A 191 -15.08 -0.35 -5.48
CA ARG A 191 -14.98 -1.12 -6.72
C ARG A 191 -14.79 -2.62 -6.51
N TYR A 192 -14.01 -2.99 -5.49
CA TYR A 192 -13.62 -4.36 -5.15
C TYR A 192 -13.90 -4.65 -3.67
N PRO A 193 -15.17 -4.92 -3.30
CA PRO A 193 -15.60 -5.06 -1.91
C PRO A 193 -14.88 -6.18 -1.14
N LEU A 194 -14.83 -6.02 0.19
CA LEU A 194 -14.38 -7.07 1.11
C LEU A 194 -15.35 -8.26 1.03
N ASP A 195 -14.81 -9.48 0.93
CA ASP A 195 -15.65 -10.68 1.04
C ASP A 195 -16.07 -10.87 2.50
N GLU A 196 -17.29 -11.33 2.76
CA GLU A 196 -17.84 -11.49 4.12
C GLU A 196 -17.05 -12.48 5.01
N LYS A 197 -16.14 -13.26 4.43
CA LYS A 197 -15.33 -14.29 5.12
C LYS A 197 -13.95 -13.81 5.56
N VAL A 198 -13.71 -12.52 5.71
CA VAL A 198 -12.45 -12.05 6.32
C VAL A 198 -12.42 -12.50 7.78
N SER A 199 -11.53 -13.43 8.10
CA SER A 199 -11.28 -13.86 9.47
C SER A 199 -10.91 -12.63 10.31
N THR A 200 -11.73 -12.31 11.32
CA THR A 200 -11.50 -11.21 12.27
C THR A 200 -10.23 -11.38 13.10
N ALA A 201 -9.51 -12.50 12.92
CA ALA A 201 -8.25 -12.79 13.59
C ALA A 201 -7.10 -11.86 13.16
N TYR A 202 -7.22 -11.13 12.04
CA TYR A 202 -6.14 -10.28 11.53
C TYR A 202 -6.63 -8.84 11.23
N PRO A 203 -6.37 -7.88 12.12
CA PRO A 203 -6.80 -6.49 11.94
C PRO A 203 -5.95 -5.75 10.88
N GLY A 204 -6.43 -4.59 10.44
CA GLY A 204 -5.59 -3.65 9.67
C GLY A 204 -5.51 -3.89 8.16
N LEU A 205 -4.38 -3.48 7.58
CA LEU A 205 -4.05 -3.62 6.15
C LEU A 205 -4.04 -5.09 5.67
N PHE A 206 -3.85 -6.04 6.59
CA PHE A 206 -3.91 -7.47 6.28
C PHE A 206 -5.33 -7.92 5.89
N ALA A 207 -6.36 -7.40 6.54
CA ALA A 207 -7.74 -7.70 6.14
C ALA A 207 -8.04 -7.23 4.70
N LEU A 208 -7.42 -6.13 4.27
CA LEU A 208 -7.69 -5.51 2.98
C LEU A 208 -6.92 -6.17 1.83
N PHE A 209 -5.61 -6.37 2.01
CA PHE A 209 -4.72 -6.83 0.94
C PHE A 209 -4.15 -8.24 1.19
N GLY A 210 -4.15 -8.68 2.45
CA GLY A 210 -3.62 -9.95 2.95
C GLY A 210 -2.12 -10.14 2.73
N SER A 211 -1.64 -11.37 2.96
CA SER A 211 -0.20 -11.69 3.10
C SER A 211 0.71 -11.20 1.96
N CYS A 212 0.26 -11.26 0.71
CA CYS A 212 1.04 -10.85 -0.46
C CYS A 212 1.46 -9.36 -0.41
N PHE A 213 0.67 -8.50 0.26
CA PHE A 213 1.00 -7.09 0.47
C PHE A 213 2.26 -6.89 1.31
N PHE A 214 2.64 -7.86 2.13
CA PHE A 214 3.75 -7.69 3.06
C PHE A 214 5.01 -8.41 2.59
N GLU A 215 4.89 -9.32 1.62
CA GLU A 215 6.05 -10.02 1.01
C GLU A 215 6.97 -9.08 0.21
N GLU A 216 6.55 -7.83 -0.04
CA GLU A 216 7.33 -6.84 -0.77
C GLU A 216 8.19 -5.92 0.10
N TYR A 217 8.16 -6.08 1.43
CA TYR A 217 9.11 -5.40 2.32
C TYR A 217 10.36 -6.30 2.49
N GLU A 218 11.50 -5.88 1.93
CA GLU A 218 12.81 -6.49 2.22
C GLU A 218 13.39 -5.86 3.50
N GLU A 219 13.93 -6.65 4.42
CA GLU A 219 14.67 -6.18 5.62
C GLU A 219 15.86 -5.30 5.22
N GLY A 220 16.03 -4.14 5.87
CA GLY A 220 17.19 -3.25 5.69
C GLY A 220 17.03 -2.17 4.60
N ASP A 221 15.83 -2.03 4.05
CA ASP A 221 15.48 -1.04 3.03
C ASP A 221 14.93 0.24 3.72
N ASP A 222 15.64 0.63 4.79
CA ASP A 222 15.25 1.61 5.80
C ASP A 222 15.52 3.03 5.29
N MET A 223 14.62 3.51 4.45
CA MET A 223 14.61 4.90 3.98
C MET A 223 14.19 5.92 5.05
N TRP A 224 14.17 5.51 6.33
CA TRP A 224 13.58 6.22 7.47
C TRP A 224 14.50 7.22 8.15
N ASN A 225 15.80 7.20 7.83
CA ASN A 225 16.77 8.11 8.46
C ASN A 225 16.39 9.59 8.29
N TYR A 226 15.58 9.97 7.30
CA TYR A 226 15.22 11.37 7.05
C TYR A 226 14.15 11.95 7.98
N ILE A 227 13.13 11.17 8.39
CA ILE A 227 12.02 11.69 9.22
C ILE A 227 12.42 11.79 10.70
N ASP A 228 13.20 10.82 11.18
CA ASP A 228 13.62 10.76 12.59
C ASP A 228 14.78 11.74 12.89
N LEU A 229 15.56 12.17 11.87
CA LEU A 229 16.58 13.22 12.01
C LEU A 229 15.99 14.62 12.22
N GLU A 230 14.82 14.92 11.64
CA GLU A 230 14.14 16.21 11.83
C GLU A 230 13.42 16.34 13.18
N HIS A 231 13.06 15.21 13.82
CA HIS A 231 12.45 15.21 15.16
C HIS A 231 13.48 15.14 16.31
N SER A 232 14.77 15.12 15.98
CA SER A 232 15.88 15.08 16.94
C SER A 232 16.54 16.45 17.18
N GLN A 233 15.90 17.55 16.74
CA GLN A 233 16.34 18.93 16.98
C GLN A 233 15.33 19.71 17.83
#